data_AF-A0A553JXK0-F1
#
_entry.id   AF-A0A553JXK0-F1
#
_cell.length_a   1.000
_cell.length_b   1.000
_cell.length_c   1.000
_cell.angle_alpha   90.00
_cell.angle_beta   90.00
_cell.angle_gamma   90.00
#
_symmetry.space_group_name_H-M   'P 1'
#
loop_
_entity.id
_entity.type
_entity.pdbx_description
1 polymer ?
#
loop_
_entity_poly.entity_id
_entity_poly.type
_entity_poly.pdbx_seq_one_letter_code
_entity_poly.pdbx_strand_id
1 'polypeptide(L)'
;MSYAPSLFGDNAPAPLHTPASTDASFQARSLLDLLYDGFFMLFLLKNGREPESAGEFGTRIQEFLSDFERGAKKLNIAAEDVYAAKFAFCAAIGEMVLSSQFKIRTEWERRPLQLVLFGE
;
A
#
# COMPACT_ATOMS: atom_id res chain seq x y z
N MET A 1 -32.92 -30.46 11.28
CA MET A 1 -34.11 -29.65 10.91
C MET A 1 -33.91 -28.26 11.47
N SER A 2 -34.06 -27.27 10.61
CA SER A 2 -33.50 -25.92 10.68
C SER A 2 -34.13 -25.04 11.77
N TYR A 3 -33.30 -24.39 12.59
CA TYR A 3 -33.74 -23.28 13.44
C TYR A 3 -33.58 -21.97 12.67
N ALA A 4 -34.70 -21.35 12.31
CA ALA A 4 -34.73 -20.01 11.74
C ALA A 4 -34.59 -18.98 12.88
N PRO A 5 -33.72 -17.96 12.75
CA PRO A 5 -33.65 -16.90 13.74
C PRO A 5 -34.87 -15.98 13.59
N SER A 6 -35.55 -15.71 14.70
CA SER A 6 -36.66 -14.75 14.76
C SER A 6 -36.12 -13.33 14.91
N LEU A 7 -36.75 -12.39 14.19
CA LEU A 7 -36.34 -10.98 14.07
C LEU A 7 -36.70 -10.11 15.30
N PHE A 8 -37.46 -10.67 16.25
CA PHE A 8 -37.84 -10.03 17.51
C PHE A 8 -37.79 -11.10 18.62
N GLY A 9 -36.62 -11.27 19.21
CA GLY A 9 -36.35 -12.27 20.25
C GLY A 9 -35.69 -11.62 21.44
N ASP A 10 -36.46 -11.59 22.53
CA ASP A 10 -36.21 -10.98 23.81
C ASP A 10 -34.91 -11.46 24.50
N ASN A 11 -34.19 -10.46 25.04
CA ASN A 11 -33.34 -10.43 26.23
C ASN A 11 -32.57 -11.71 26.64
N ALA A 12 -31.33 -11.82 26.15
CA ALA A 12 -30.25 -12.47 26.89
C ALA A 12 -29.11 -11.44 27.08
N PRO A 13 -28.51 -11.28 28.28
CA PRO A 13 -27.37 -10.39 28.44
C PRO A 13 -26.23 -10.91 27.57
N ALA A 14 -25.89 -10.16 26.53
CA ALA A 14 -24.75 -10.45 25.69
C ALA A 14 -23.48 -10.50 26.57
N PRO A 15 -22.55 -11.45 26.34
CA PRO A 15 -21.23 -11.33 26.92
C PRO A 15 -20.67 -9.97 26.49
N LEU A 16 -20.09 -9.22 27.44
CA LEU A 16 -19.36 -7.99 27.16
C LEU A 16 -18.33 -8.31 26.06
N HIS A 17 -18.70 -8.03 24.81
CA HIS A 17 -17.74 -7.83 23.76
C HIS A 17 -17.17 -6.45 24.07
N THR A 18 -16.06 -6.45 24.80
CA THR A 18 -15.07 -5.38 24.66
C THR A 18 -14.97 -5.11 23.15
N PRO A 19 -15.12 -3.85 22.68
CA PRO A 19 -14.91 -3.57 21.27
C PRO A 19 -13.47 -4.01 20.99
N ALA A 20 -13.34 -5.17 20.35
CA ALA A 20 -12.09 -5.62 19.80
C ALA A 20 -11.70 -4.49 18.88
N SER A 21 -10.68 -3.75 19.29
CA SER A 21 -10.01 -2.76 18.47
C SER A 21 -9.97 -3.32 17.05
N THR A 22 -10.39 -2.54 16.06
CA THR A 22 -10.24 -2.86 14.65
C THR A 22 -8.75 -2.92 14.22
N ASP A 23 -7.85 -3.10 15.18
CA ASP A 23 -6.50 -3.62 15.03
C ASP A 23 -6.60 -5.15 15.01
N ALA A 24 -7.29 -5.68 13.98
CA ALA A 24 -6.95 -7.01 13.52
C ALA A 24 -5.55 -6.86 12.93
N SER A 25 -4.54 -6.93 13.81
CA SER A 25 -3.14 -6.73 13.52
C SER A 25 -2.79 -7.54 12.28
N PHE A 26 -2.77 -6.90 11.11
CA PHE A 26 -2.27 -7.50 9.90
C PHE A 26 -0.76 -7.61 10.12
N GLN A 27 -0.35 -8.69 10.79
CA GLN A 27 1.05 -8.99 10.96
C GLN A 27 1.57 -9.36 9.59
N ALA A 28 2.11 -8.38 8.87
CA ALA A 28 2.77 -8.61 7.60
C ALA A 28 3.80 -9.72 7.79
N ARG A 29 3.73 -10.79 6.99
CA ARG A 29 4.62 -11.96 7.09
C ARG A 29 5.59 -12.04 5.93
N SER A 30 5.42 -11.20 4.92
CA SER A 30 6.18 -11.23 3.69
C SER A 30 6.36 -9.82 3.10
N LEU A 31 7.27 -9.69 2.13
CA LEU A 31 7.42 -8.46 1.35
C LEU A 31 6.12 -8.08 0.60
N LEU A 32 5.35 -9.08 0.17
CA LEU A 32 4.08 -8.86 -0.52
C LEU A 32 3.08 -8.19 0.42
N ASP A 33 2.97 -8.68 1.66
CA ASP A 33 2.08 -8.09 2.67
C ASP A 33 2.47 -6.64 2.99
N LEU A 34 3.78 -6.37 3.11
CA LEU A 34 4.29 -5.02 3.34
C LEU A 34 4.06 -4.07 2.15
N LEU A 35 4.01 -4.60 0.92
CA LEU A 35 3.75 -3.83 -0.30
C LEU A 35 2.27 -3.74 -0.67
N TYR A 36 1.37 -4.32 0.12
CA TYR A 36 -0.06 -4.40 -0.22
C TYR A 36 -0.67 -3.04 -0.57
N ASP A 37 -0.46 -2.03 0.27
CA ASP A 37 -0.97 -0.67 0.03
C ASP A 37 -0.32 -0.03 -1.21
N GLY A 38 0.94 -0.38 -1.50
CA GLY A 38 1.63 0.02 -2.71
C GLY A 38 1.00 -0.59 -3.97
N PHE A 39 0.66 -1.88 -3.94
CA PHE A 39 -0.05 -2.52 -5.05
C PHE A 39 -1.46 -1.97 -5.24
N PHE A 40 -2.13 -1.63 -4.14
CA PHE A 40 -3.40 -0.93 -4.21
C PHE A 40 -3.27 0.45 -4.87
N MET A 41 -2.21 1.20 -4.55
CA MET A 41 -1.88 2.46 -5.23
C MET A 41 -1.68 2.27 -6.75
N LEU A 42 -0.96 1.24 -7.19
CA LEU A 42 -0.83 0.89 -8.60
C LEU A 42 -2.18 0.58 -9.26
N PHE A 43 -3.08 -0.09 -8.54
CA PHE A 43 -4.43 -0.37 -9.02
C PHE A 43 -5.26 0.91 -9.19
N LEU A 44 -5.13 1.88 -8.28
CA LEU A 44 -5.79 3.19 -8.41
C LEU A 44 -5.29 3.96 -9.63
N LEU A 45 -3.97 4.02 -9.85
CA LEU A 45 -3.39 4.64 -11.04
C LEU A 45 -3.90 3.98 -12.32
N LYS A 46 -3.93 2.64 -12.36
CA LYS A 46 -4.46 1.88 -13.50
C LYS A 46 -5.93 2.21 -13.81
N ASN A 47 -6.72 2.55 -12.80
CA ASN A 47 -8.12 2.94 -12.95
C ASN A 47 -8.31 4.45 -13.22
N GLY A 48 -7.23 5.18 -13.55
CA GLY A 48 -7.30 6.59 -13.91
C GLY A 48 -7.42 7.55 -12.72
N ARG A 49 -7.16 7.08 -11.49
CA ARG A 49 -7.15 7.94 -10.30
C ARG A 49 -5.82 8.69 -10.23
N GLU A 50 -5.79 9.83 -10.90
CA GLU A 50 -4.61 10.69 -10.95
C GLU A 50 -4.34 11.39 -9.59
N PRO A 51 -3.08 11.42 -9.11
CA PRO A 51 -2.66 12.28 -8.00
C PRO A 51 -2.71 13.77 -8.36
N GLU A 52 -3.06 14.65 -7.42
CA GLU A 52 -3.16 16.09 -7.69
C GLU A 52 -1.81 16.78 -7.99
N SER A 53 -0.72 16.28 -7.39
CA SER A 53 0.63 16.80 -7.55
C SER A 53 1.65 15.67 -7.66
N ALA A 54 2.56 15.76 -8.65
CA ALA A 54 3.67 14.84 -8.81
C ALA A 54 4.62 14.89 -7.60
N GLY A 55 4.93 16.09 -7.11
CA GLY A 55 5.78 16.29 -5.93
C GLY A 55 5.22 15.63 -4.67
N GLU A 56 3.97 15.93 -4.31
CA GLU A 56 3.34 15.33 -3.14
C GLU A 56 3.22 13.80 -3.26
N PHE A 57 2.88 13.32 -4.47
CA PHE A 57 2.79 11.89 -4.73
C PHE A 57 4.14 11.19 -4.54
N GLY A 58 5.22 11.78 -5.06
CA GLY A 58 6.58 11.31 -4.86
C GLY A 58 6.97 11.26 -3.39
N THR A 59 6.68 12.31 -2.61
CA THR A 59 6.95 12.33 -1.16
C THR A 59 6.21 11.21 -0.42
N ARG A 60 4.91 11.00 -0.71
CA ARG A 60 4.14 9.92 -0.08
C ARG A 60 4.69 8.53 -0.40
N ILE A 61 5.16 8.31 -1.63
CA ILE A 61 5.80 7.05 -2.00
C ILE A 61 7.11 6.86 -1.24
N GLN A 62 7.91 7.91 -1.07
CA GLN A 62 9.15 7.83 -0.29
C GLN A 62 8.89 7.48 1.18
N GLU A 63 7.88 8.10 1.79
CA GLU A 63 7.44 7.80 3.16
C GLU A 63 6.99 6.33 3.28
N PHE A 64 6.12 5.88 2.36
CA PHE A 64 5.66 4.50 2.29
C PHE A 64 6.83 3.50 2.15
N LEU A 65 7.79 3.78 1.26
CA LEU A 65 8.96 2.92 1.07
C LEU A 65 9.87 2.90 2.31
N SER A 66 9.91 3.99 3.08
CA SER A 66 10.63 4.05 4.35
C SER A 66 9.97 3.14 5.40
N ASP A 67 8.64 3.11 5.45
CA ASP A 67 7.89 2.19 6.32
C ASP A 67 8.01 0.74 5.88
N PHE A 68 7.98 0.47 4.58
CA PHE A 68 8.26 -0.84 3.99
C PHE A 68 9.63 -1.37 4.44
N GLU A 69 10.68 -0.57 4.35
CA GLU A 69 12.02 -0.96 4.81
C GLU A 69 12.06 -1.25 6.31
N ARG A 70 11.40 -0.42 7.12
CA ARG A 70 11.29 -0.66 8.57
C ARG A 70 10.58 -1.98 8.86
N GLY A 71 9.50 -2.28 8.14
CA GLY A 71 8.77 -3.54 8.23
C GLY A 71 9.63 -4.73 7.83
N ALA A 72 10.31 -4.65 6.69
CA ALA A 72 11.15 -5.74 6.18
C ALA A 72 12.34 -6.05 7.11
N LYS A 73 12.93 -5.01 7.72
CA LYS A 73 13.95 -5.17 8.76
C LYS A 73 13.43 -5.94 9.98
N LYS A 74 12.21 -5.65 10.45
CA LYS A 74 11.58 -6.39 11.56
C LYS A 74 11.34 -7.87 11.23
N LEU A 75 11.11 -8.17 9.95
CA LEU A 75 10.94 -9.54 9.45
C LEU A 75 12.27 -10.26 9.13
N ASN A 76 13.42 -9.62 9.36
CA ASN A 76 14.75 -10.14 9.03
C ASN A 76 14.90 -10.56 7.55
N ILE A 77 14.26 -9.81 6.64
CA ILE A 77 14.40 -10.01 5.20
C ILE A 77 15.77 -9.51 4.74
N ALA A 78 16.38 -10.21 3.77
CA ALA A 78 17.68 -9.83 3.22
C ALA A 78 17.62 -8.44 2.57
N ALA A 79 18.63 -7.62 2.81
CA ALA A 79 18.66 -6.24 2.29
C ALA A 79 18.63 -6.18 0.76
N GLU A 80 19.18 -7.19 0.09
CA GLU A 80 19.13 -7.33 -1.37
C GLU A 80 17.70 -7.50 -1.89
N ASP A 81 16.89 -8.33 -1.23
CA ASP A 81 15.48 -8.55 -1.60
C ASP A 81 14.65 -7.29 -1.36
N VAL A 82 14.90 -6.58 -0.25
CA VAL A 82 14.26 -5.30 0.05
C VAL A 82 14.60 -4.27 -1.03
N TYR A 83 15.87 -4.17 -1.41
CA TYR A 83 16.32 -3.27 -2.46
C TYR A 83 15.66 -3.59 -3.81
N ALA A 84 15.70 -4.87 -4.22
CA ALA A 84 15.10 -5.33 -5.48
C ALA A 84 13.60 -5.04 -5.51
N ALA A 85 12.89 -5.28 -4.41
CA ALA A 85 11.45 -5.00 -4.29
C ALA A 85 11.15 -3.50 -4.42
N LYS A 86 11.90 -2.63 -3.73
CA LYS A 86 11.73 -1.17 -3.86
C LYS A 86 11.99 -0.71 -5.29
N PHE A 87 13.05 -1.22 -5.91
CA PHE A 87 13.42 -0.86 -7.27
C PHE A 87 12.32 -1.26 -8.26
N ALA A 88 11.85 -2.51 -8.20
CA ALA A 88 10.77 -3.01 -9.03
C ALA A 88 9.47 -2.20 -8.83
N PHE A 89 9.13 -1.85 -7.59
CA PHE A 89 7.96 -1.04 -7.29
C PHE A 89 8.05 0.37 -7.87
N CYS A 90 9.20 1.04 -7.73
CA CYS A 90 9.42 2.37 -8.29
C CYS A 90 9.36 2.36 -9.82
N ALA A 91 9.95 1.33 -10.45
CA ALA A 91 9.85 1.12 -11.89
C ALA A 91 8.40 0.98 -12.34
N ALA A 92 7.60 0.17 -11.62
CA ALA A 92 6.20 -0.04 -11.94
C ALA A 92 5.35 1.23 -11.81
N ILE A 93 5.56 2.05 -10.77
CA ILE A 93 4.89 3.35 -10.65
C ILE A 93 5.30 4.27 -11.79
N GLY A 94 6.61 4.36 -12.07
CA GLY A 94 7.12 5.19 -13.15
C GLY A 94 6.47 4.84 -14.48
N GLU A 95 6.51 3.57 -14.86
CA GLU A 95 5.87 3.08 -16.08
C GLU A 95 4.36 3.38 -16.11
N MET A 96 3.65 3.18 -15.00
CA MET A 96 2.21 3.48 -14.92
C MET A 96 1.91 4.97 -15.15
N VAL A 97 2.71 5.87 -14.56
CA VAL A 97 2.55 7.32 -14.75
C VAL A 97 2.93 7.72 -16.18
N LEU A 98 4.02 7.18 -16.72
CA LEU A 98 4.52 7.51 -18.07
C LEU A 98 3.61 6.99 -19.19
N SER A 99 2.99 5.83 -19.00
CA SER A 99 2.01 5.23 -19.93
C SER A 99 0.62 5.85 -19.85
N SER A 100 0.35 6.68 -18.84
CA SER A 100 -0.94 7.36 -18.64
C SER A 100 -1.08 8.67 -19.44
N GLN A 101 -2.29 9.23 -19.44
CA GLN A 101 -2.58 10.59 -19.92
C GLN A 101 -2.65 11.61 -18.76
N PHE A 102 -2.06 11.30 -17.62
CA PHE A 102 -2.08 12.18 -16.44
C PHE A 102 -1.34 13.49 -16.69
N LYS A 103 -1.85 14.58 -16.12
CA LYS A 103 -1.23 15.91 -16.12
C LYS A 103 0.11 15.90 -15.40
N ILE A 104 0.23 15.10 -14.34
CA ILE A 104 1.48 14.98 -13.57
C ILE A 104 2.63 14.34 -14.35
N ARG A 105 2.35 13.68 -15.49
CA ARG A 105 3.34 12.95 -16.28
C ARG A 105 4.54 13.82 -16.66
N THR A 106 4.31 15.02 -17.18
CA THR A 106 5.39 15.91 -17.64
C THR A 106 6.28 16.35 -16.49
N GLU A 107 5.73 16.56 -15.30
CA GLU A 107 6.50 16.87 -14.10
C GLU A 107 7.30 15.65 -13.62
N TRP A 108 6.66 14.47 -13.66
CA TRP A 108 7.27 13.20 -13.30
C TRP A 108 8.48 12.84 -14.19
N GLU A 109 8.38 13.08 -15.50
CA GLU A 109 9.47 12.86 -16.48
C GLU A 109 10.73 13.67 -16.15
N ARG A 110 10.59 14.84 -15.52
CA ARG A 110 11.72 15.71 -15.17
C ARG A 110 12.50 15.20 -13.97
N ARG A 111 11.87 14.40 -13.12
CA ARG A 111 12.48 13.91 -11.88
C ARG A 111 11.86 12.56 -11.45
N PRO A 112 12.15 11.47 -12.18
CA PRO A 112 11.60 10.16 -11.88
C PRO A 112 12.08 9.65 -10.52
N LEU A 113 11.24 8.89 -9.82
CA LEU A 113 11.55 8.33 -8.50
C LEU A 113 12.81 7.46 -8.52
N GLN A 114 13.09 6.77 -9.62
CA GLN A 114 14.27 5.91 -9.72
C GLN A 114 15.57 6.73 -9.58
N LEU A 115 15.66 7.84 -10.31
CA LEU A 115 16.80 8.76 -10.21
C LEU A 115 16.91 9.41 -8.82
N VAL A 116 15.79 9.69 -8.17
CA VAL A 116 15.79 10.30 -6.82
C VAL A 116 16.20 9.32 -5.73
N LEU A 117 15.78 8.05 -5.83
CA LEU A 117 15.95 7.05 -4.76
C LEU A 117 17.16 6.13 -4.97
N PHE A 118 17.55 5.90 -6.21
CA PHE A 118 18.61 4.94 -6.58
C PHE A 118 19.75 5.59 -7.38
N GLY A 119 19.56 6.82 -7.86
CA GLY A 119 20.58 7.55 -8.64
C GLY A 119 20.62 7.19 -10.12
N GLU A 120 19.70 6.34 -10.60
CA GLU A 120 19.62 5.85 -11.98
C GLU A 120 18.20 5.91 -12.54
#